data_AF-A0A2S0UC93-F1
#
_entry.id   AF-A0A2S0UC93-F1
#
_cell.length_a   1.000
_cell.length_b   1.000
_cell.length_c   1.000
_cell.angle_alpha   90.00
_cell.angle_beta   90.00
_cell.angle_gamma   90.00
#
_symmetry.space_group_name_H-M   'P 1'
#
loop_
_entity.id
_entity.type
_entity.pdbx_description
1 polymer ?
#
loop_
_entity_poly.entity_id
_entity_poly.type
_entity_poly.pdbx_seq_one_letter_code
_entity_poly.pdbx_strand_id
1 'polypeptide(L)' 'MTQLGKEPRRYPKKVNRSPVGHNLDIEFSEERADPDDWEALERSERADARQEKNQKL' A
#
# COMPACT_ATOMS: atom_id res chain seq x y z
N MET A 1 -50.21 17.53 -27.39
CA MET A 1 -49.88 16.10 -27.56
C MET A 1 -48.41 16.03 -27.94
N THR A 2 -47.44 15.50 -27.21
CA THR A 2 -47.35 14.81 -25.92
C THR A 2 -45.87 14.91 -25.53
N GLN A 3 -45.53 15.41 -24.34
CA GLN A 3 -44.16 15.35 -23.83
C GLN A 3 -43.85 13.91 -23.43
N LEU A 4 -42.94 13.24 -24.16
CA LEU A 4 -42.40 11.95 -23.75
C LEU A 4 -41.23 12.19 -22.79
N GLY A 5 -41.52 12.12 -21.48
CA GLY A 5 -40.51 12.13 -20.43
C GLY A 5 -39.56 10.96 -20.60
N LYS A 6 -38.27 11.24 -20.77
CA LYS A 6 -37.21 10.22 -20.73
C LYS A 6 -36.74 10.08 -19.28
N GLU A 7 -37.34 9.15 -18.55
CA GLU A 7 -36.82 8.70 -17.25
C GLU A 7 -35.36 8.22 -17.41
N PRO A 8 -34.42 8.71 -16.60
CA PRO A 8 -33.05 8.21 -16.64
C PRO A 8 -33.03 6.79 -16.06
N ARG A 9 -32.75 5.79 -16.91
CA ARG A 9 -32.50 4.42 -16.46
C ARG A 9 -31.35 4.42 -15.44
N ARG A 10 -31.68 4.30 -14.16
CA ARG A 10 -30.72 4.05 -13.10
C ARG A 10 -30.25 2.60 -13.23
N TYR A 11 -29.13 2.40 -13.91
CA TYR A 11 -28.41 1.13 -13.85
C TYR A 11 -27.94 0.92 -12.41
N PRO A 12 -28.21 -0.24 -11.77
CA PRO A 12 -27.67 -0.51 -10.45
C PRO A 12 -26.14 -0.50 -10.57
N LYS A 13 -25.49 0.43 -9.86
CA LYS A 13 -24.03 0.39 -9.69
C LYS A 13 -23.71 -0.94 -9.00
N LYS A 14 -23.17 -1.89 -9.75
CA LYS A 14 -22.51 -3.06 -9.16
C LYS A 14 -21.35 -2.52 -8.34
N VAL A 15 -21.55 -2.42 -7.03
CA VAL A 15 -20.49 -2.06 -6.09
C VAL A 15 -19.61 -3.30 -6.01
N ASN A 16 -18.61 -3.39 -6.90
CA ASN A 16 -17.56 -4.38 -6.75
C ASN A 16 -16.86 -4.03 -5.43
N ARG A 17 -17.26 -4.72 -4.36
CA ARG A 17 -16.53 -4.74 -3.09
C ARG A 17 -15.26 -5.56 -3.32
N SER A 18 -14.36 -5.05 -4.16
CA SER A 18 -12.97 -5.48 -4.06
C SER A 18 -12.59 -5.25 -2.60
N PRO A 19 -12.14 -6.29 -1.87
CA PRO A 19 -11.70 -6.12 -0.50
C PRO A 19 -10.69 -4.98 -0.51
N VAL A 20 -11.03 -3.90 0.19
CA VAL A 20 -10.12 -2.77 0.44
C VAL A 20 -8.84 -3.41 0.94
N GLY A 21 -7.74 -3.19 0.23
CA GLY A 21 -6.53 -4.01 0.30
C GLY A 21 -6.20 -4.37 1.75
N HIS A 22 -6.29 -5.65 2.07
CA HIS A 22 -5.88 -6.16 3.37
C HIS A 22 -4.36 -6.08 3.44
N ASN A 23 -3.86 -4.98 4.00
CA ASN A 23 -2.48 -4.83 4.37
C ASN A 23 -2.27 -5.64 5.66
N LEU A 24 -1.82 -6.87 5.50
CA LEU A 24 -1.31 -7.67 6.62
C LEU A 24 0.09 -7.19 6.94
N ASP A 25 0.40 -7.07 8.23
CA ASP A 25 1.76 -6.81 8.68
C ASP A 25 2.60 -8.05 8.34
N ILE A 26 3.67 -7.85 7.58
CA ILE A 26 4.59 -8.92 7.16
C ILE A 26 5.89 -8.75 7.94
N GLU A 27 6.31 -9.80 8.62
CA GLU A 27 7.57 -9.85 9.36
C GLU A 27 8.71 -10.37 8.48
N PHE A 28 9.94 -9.94 8.79
CA PHE A 28 11.14 -10.40 8.11
C PHE A 28 11.37 -11.90 8.38
N SER A 29 11.76 -12.66 7.35
CA SER A 29 12.06 -14.08 7.45
C SER A 29 13.48 -14.34 6.95
N GLU A 30 14.39 -14.62 7.89
CA GLU A 30 15.82 -14.83 7.59
C GLU A 30 16.08 -16.02 6.66
N GLU A 31 15.33 -17.12 6.82
CA GLU A 31 15.44 -18.31 5.95
C GLU A 31 15.06 -18.03 4.49
N ARG A 32 14.23 -17.01 4.26
CA ARG A 32 13.74 -16.62 2.93
C ARG A 32 14.45 -15.37 2.39
N ALA A 33 15.36 -14.78 3.17
CA ALA A 33 16.06 -13.57 2.81
C ALA A 33 17.03 -13.87 1.66
N ASP A 34 16.92 -13.08 0.59
CA ASP A 34 17.87 -13.14 -0.51
C ASP A 34 19.07 -12.20 -0.26
N PRO A 35 20.10 -12.21 -1.12
CA PRO A 35 21.26 -11.33 -0.95
C PRO A 35 20.91 -9.84 -0.90
N ASP A 36 19.85 -9.40 -1.57
CA ASP A 36 19.45 -7.99 -1.62
C ASP A 36 18.79 -7.58 -0.29
N ASP A 37 18.02 -8.48 0.33
CA ASP A 37 17.45 -8.29 1.67
C ASP A 37 18.56 -8.02 2.71
N TRP A 38 19.70 -8.71 2.60
CA TRP A 38 20.85 -8.50 3.47
C TRP A 38 21.53 -7.15 3.25
N GLU A 39 21.69 -6.72 1.98
CA GLU A 39 22.22 -5.39 1.67
C GLU A 39 21.28 -4.29 2.20
N ALA A 40 19.97 -4.51 2.09
CA ALA A 40 18.97 -3.57 2.60
C ALA A 40 19.08 -3.39 4.12
N LEU A 41 19.31 -4.47 4.88
CA LEU A 41 19.54 -4.41 6.33
C LEU A 41 20.78 -3.56 6.67
N GLU A 42 21.94 -3.84 6.06
CA GLU A 42 23.17 -3.07 6.31
C GLU A 42 22.98 -1.59 5.94
N ARG A 43 22.26 -1.33 4.84
CA ARG A 43 21.96 0.03 4.39
C ARG A 43 21.08 0.77 5.41
N SER A 44 20.09 0.10 5.98
CA SER A 44 19.21 0.67 7.01
C SER A 44 20.00 1.07 8.24
N GLU A 45 20.80 0.15 8.80
CA GLU A 45 21.63 0.43 9.98
C GLU A 45 22.56 1.62 9.76
N ARG A 46 23.17 1.71 8.56
CA ARG A 46 24.04 2.83 8.20
C ARG A 46 23.27 4.14 8.03
N ALA A 47 22.04 4.10 7.53
CA ALA A 47 21.19 5.28 7.41
C ALA A 47 20.74 5.78 8.79
N ASP A 48 20.31 4.88 9.66
CA ASP A 48 19.89 5.19 11.03
C ASP A 48 21.05 5.79 11.82
N ALA A 49 22.27 5.22 11.71
CA ALA A 49 23.47 5.78 12.34
C ALA A 49 23.81 7.20 11.85
N ARG A 50 23.46 7.56 10.60
CA ARG A 50 23.61 8.93 10.10
C ARG A 50 22.50 9.83 10.65
N GLN A 51 21.27 9.33 10.68
CA GLN A 51 20.13 10.09 11.17
C GLN A 51 20.27 10.40 12.67
N GLU A 52 20.64 9.43 13.50
CA GLU A 52 20.86 9.62 14.93
C GLU A 52 21.94 10.68 15.23
N LYS A 53 23.01 10.72 14.42
CA LYS A 53 24.04 11.75 14.54
C LYS A 53 23.50 13.14 14.23
N ASN A 54 22.56 13.25 13.29
CA ASN A 54 21.95 14.52 12.89
C ASN A 54 20.79 14.94 13.80
N GLN A 55 20.15 14.02 14.52
CA GLN A 55 18.98 14.29 15.36
C GLN A 55 19.35 14.77 16.78
N LYS A 56 20.63 14.70 17.17
CA LYS A 56 21.15 15.16 18.48
C LYS A 56 21.70 16.61 18.49
N LEU A 57 21.40 17.40 17.47
CA LEU A 57 21.76 18.83 17.34
C LEU A 57 20.55 19.72 17.60
#